data_AF-A0A1U7R4S5-F1
#
_entry.id   AF-A0A1U7R4S5-F1
#
_cell.length_a   1.000
_cell.length_b   1.000
_cell.length_c   1.000
_cell.angle_alpha   90.00
_cell.angle_beta   90.00
_cell.angle_gamma   90.00
#
_symmetry.space_group_name_H-M   'P 1'
#
loop_
_entity.id
_entity.type
_entity.pdbx_description
1 polymer ?
#
loop_
_entity_poly.entity_id
_entity_poly.type
_entity_poly.pdbx_seq_one_letter_code
_entity_poly.pdbx_strand_id
1 'polypeptide(L)'
;METAYLKKCFGNSLTQALAEVARVRPSDPIEHLAHLLYHYRDVNNAKEKKRQEELQLKEEYDRHLKEAKMTQILKQEENQIQQKCEKCHQELLPKALSSNKTPALQEDAAPLEKETKRPESQPGVSSVTAEMPQQVFAS
;
A
#
# COMPACT_ATOMS: atom_id res chain seq x y z
N MET A 1 -22.38 39.53 -8.60
CA MET A 1 -21.39 38.48 -8.25
C MET A 1 -21.44 37.28 -9.21
N GLU A 2 -22.48 37.20 -10.03
CA GLU A 2 -22.84 36.04 -10.85
C GLU A 2 -21.97 35.90 -12.11
N THR A 3 -21.50 37.02 -12.68
CA THR A 3 -20.75 37.02 -13.94
C THR A 3 -19.39 36.34 -13.83
N ALA A 4 -18.66 36.57 -12.74
CA ALA A 4 -17.37 35.93 -12.49
C ALA A 4 -17.52 34.41 -12.31
N TYR A 5 -18.57 34.00 -11.59
CA TYR A 5 -18.89 32.59 -11.41
C TYR A 5 -19.25 31.92 -12.75
N LEU A 6 -20.15 32.55 -13.53
CA LEU A 6 -20.57 32.02 -14.82
C LEU A 6 -19.39 31.90 -15.80
N LYS A 7 -18.50 32.90 -15.81
CA LYS A 7 -17.27 32.87 -16.62
C LYS A 7 -16.33 31.75 -16.19
N LYS A 8 -16.22 31.47 -14.89
CA LYS A 8 -15.38 30.38 -14.37
C LYS A 8 -15.95 29.00 -14.73
N CYS A 9 -17.25 28.80 -14.58
CA CYS A 9 -17.89 27.50 -14.79
C CYS A 9 -18.12 27.18 -16.27
N PHE A 10 -18.57 28.17 -17.05
CA PHE A 10 -19.02 27.96 -18.43
C PHE A 10 -18.22 28.74 -19.46
N GLY A 11 -17.30 29.62 -19.06
CA GLY A 11 -16.60 30.49 -20.01
C GLY A 11 -15.86 29.72 -21.08
N ASN A 12 -15.04 28.74 -20.70
CA ASN A 12 -14.25 27.96 -21.66
C ASN A 12 -15.11 27.04 -22.52
N SER A 13 -16.03 26.29 -21.91
CA SER A 13 -16.91 25.35 -22.61
C SER A 13 -17.84 26.07 -23.58
N LEU A 14 -18.45 27.17 -23.15
CA LEU A 14 -19.35 27.96 -23.99
C LEU A 14 -18.59 28.65 -25.13
N THR A 15 -17.38 29.18 -24.88
CA THR A 15 -16.56 29.79 -25.94
C THR A 15 -16.21 28.77 -27.03
N GLN A 16 -15.80 27.57 -26.65
CA GLN A 16 -15.47 26.50 -27.60
C GLN A 16 -16.69 26.02 -28.37
N ALA A 17 -17.80 25.77 -27.68
CA ALA A 17 -19.02 25.32 -28.32
C ALA A 17 -19.62 26.37 -29.26
N LEU A 18 -19.60 27.66 -28.88
CA LEU A 18 -20.02 28.76 -29.75
C LEU A 18 -19.11 28.93 -30.96
N ALA A 19 -17.79 28.74 -30.81
CA ALA A 19 -16.86 28.77 -31.93
C ALA A 19 -17.16 27.63 -32.94
N GLU A 20 -17.53 26.45 -32.44
CA GLU A 20 -17.92 25.32 -33.29
C GLU A 20 -19.25 25.57 -34.01
N VAL A 21 -20.27 26.06 -33.29
CA VAL A 21 -21.56 26.45 -33.90
C VAL A 21 -21.35 27.52 -34.99
N ALA A 22 -20.50 28.52 -34.74
CA ALA A 22 -20.19 29.57 -35.71
C ALA A 22 -19.48 29.04 -36.96
N ARG A 23 -18.68 27.97 -36.81
CA ARG A 23 -17.97 27.29 -37.90
C ARG A 23 -18.90 26.38 -38.72
N VAL A 24 -19.71 25.56 -38.05
CA VAL A 24 -20.56 24.54 -38.69
C VAL A 24 -21.85 25.14 -39.26
N ARG A 25 -22.36 26.22 -38.63
CA ARG A 25 -23.65 26.86 -38.94
C ARG A 25 -24.78 25.84 -39.14
N PRO A 26 -25.06 25.01 -38.12
CA PRO A 26 -26.13 24.02 -38.19
C PRO A 26 -27.49 24.70 -38.41
N SER A 27 -28.42 23.96 -39.00
CA SER A 27 -29.80 24.45 -39.21
C SER A 27 -30.52 24.78 -37.89
N ASP A 28 -30.21 24.05 -36.81
CA ASP A 28 -30.62 24.36 -35.44
C ASP A 28 -29.39 24.60 -34.55
N PRO A 29 -29.02 25.87 -34.29
CA PRO A 29 -27.85 26.21 -33.47
C PRO A 29 -28.07 25.97 -31.98
N ILE A 30 -29.31 25.97 -31.48
CA ILE A 30 -29.60 25.78 -30.06
C ILE A 30 -29.45 24.30 -29.72
N GLU A 31 -30.05 23.42 -30.52
CA GLU A 31 -29.95 21.97 -30.35
C GLU A 31 -28.50 21.49 -30.49
N HIS A 32 -27.77 22.01 -31.49
CA HIS A 32 -26.36 21.66 -31.67
C HIS A 32 -25.49 22.10 -30.49
N LEU A 33 -25.73 23.30 -29.96
CA LEU A 33 -25.01 23.81 -28.79
C LEU A 33 -25.28 22.94 -27.55
N ALA A 34 -26.52 22.49 -27.34
CA ALA A 34 -26.87 21.60 -26.23
C ALA A 34 -26.10 20.28 -26.30
N HIS A 35 -26.02 19.66 -27.49
CA HIS A 35 -25.24 18.44 -27.70
C HIS A 35 -23.74 18.65 -27.41
N LEU A 36 -23.16 19.75 -27.88
CA LEU A 36 -21.75 20.07 -27.63
C LEU A 36 -21.46 20.24 -26.13
N LEU A 37 -22.31 20.99 -25.42
CA LEU A 37 -22.14 21.22 -23.98
C LEU A 37 -22.32 19.93 -23.16
N TYR A 38 -23.26 19.07 -23.55
CA TYR A 38 -23.46 17.77 -22.92
C TYR A 38 -22.22 16.88 -23.09
N HIS A 39 -21.73 16.74 -24.33
CA HIS A 39 -20.56 15.94 -24.63
C HIS A 39 -19.29 16.48 -23.95
N TYR A 40 -19.11 17.80 -23.93
CA TYR A 40 -17.97 18.45 -23.31
C TYR A 40 -17.83 18.12 -21.82
N ARG A 41 -18.95 18.04 -21.08
CA ARG A 41 -18.95 17.67 -19.66
C ARG A 41 -18.31 16.29 -19.45
N ASP A 42 -18.73 15.31 -20.24
CA ASP A 42 -18.30 13.92 -20.07
C ASP A 42 -16.82 13.77 -20.45
N VAL A 43 -16.38 14.40 -21.54
CA VAL A 43 -14.98 14.44 -21.97
C VAL A 43 -14.10 15.16 -20.95
N ASN A 44 -14.54 16.30 -20.42
CA ASN A 44 -13.78 17.07 -19.44
C ASN A 44 -13.64 16.31 -18.12
N ASN A 45 -14.70 15.64 -17.67
CA ASN A 45 -14.65 14.79 -16.47
C ASN A 45 -13.67 13.62 -16.66
N ALA A 46 -13.70 12.95 -17.81
CA ALA A 46 -12.76 11.87 -18.12
C ALA A 46 -11.31 12.38 -18.15
N LYS A 47 -11.07 13.54 -18.76
CA LYS A 47 -9.74 14.17 -18.82
C LYS A 47 -9.22 14.57 -17.45
N GLU A 48 -10.07 15.14 -16.60
CA GLU A 48 -9.69 15.50 -15.23
C GLU A 48 -9.37 14.26 -14.39
N LYS A 49 -10.23 13.23 -14.46
CA LYS A 49 -9.99 11.95 -13.79
C LYS A 49 -8.65 11.34 -14.22
N LYS A 50 -8.37 11.31 -15.52
CA LYS A 50 -7.09 10.83 -16.05
C LYS A 50 -5.90 11.62 -15.50
N ARG A 51 -5.99 12.96 -15.43
CA ARG A 51 -4.93 13.80 -14.83
C ARG A 51 -4.70 13.46 -13.36
N GLN A 52 -5.78 13.22 -12.61
CA GLN A 52 -5.69 12.83 -11.20
C GLN A 52 -5.03 11.45 -11.03
N GLU A 53 -5.40 10.48 -11.86
CA GLU A 53 -4.78 9.14 -11.88
C GLU A 53 -3.28 9.22 -12.20
N GLU A 54 -2.88 10.02 -13.20
CA GLU A 54 -1.48 10.25 -13.54
C GLU A 54 -0.69 10.89 -12.38
N LEU A 55 -1.31 11.84 -11.67
CA LEU A 55 -0.69 12.48 -10.50
C LEU A 55 -0.50 11.48 -9.36
N GLN A 56 -1.52 10.69 -9.03
CA GLN A 56 -1.45 9.65 -8.01
C GLN A 56 -0.39 8.61 -8.35
N LEU A 57 -0.32 8.16 -9.60
CA LEU A 57 0.67 7.20 -10.04
C LEU A 57 2.10 7.72 -9.85
N LYS A 58 2.33 9.01 -10.15
CA LYS A 58 3.62 9.65 -9.95
C LYS A 58 3.99 9.72 -8.46
N GLU A 59 3.04 10.10 -7.62
CA GLU A 59 3.26 10.13 -6.16
C GLU A 59 3.60 8.75 -5.59
N GLU A 60 2.90 7.70 -6.03
CA GLU A 60 3.21 6.32 -5.65
C GLU A 60 4.61 5.90 -6.08
N TYR A 61 4.99 6.21 -7.31
CA TYR A 61 6.32 5.92 -7.82
C TYR A 61 7.40 6.60 -6.98
N ASP A 62 7.21 7.88 -6.65
CA ASP A 62 8.13 8.65 -5.82
C ASP A 62 8.20 8.09 -4.38
N ARG A 63 7.07 7.63 -3.82
CA ARG A 63 7.05 6.94 -2.51
C ARG A 63 7.83 5.63 -2.56
N HIS A 64 7.55 4.78 -3.54
CA HIS A 64 8.23 3.51 -3.74
C HIS A 64 9.75 3.71 -3.86
N LEU A 65 10.20 4.72 -4.62
CA LEU A 65 11.62 5.02 -4.77
C LEU A 65 12.28 5.42 -3.44
N LYS A 66 11.59 6.22 -2.62
CA LYS A 66 12.07 6.62 -1.29
C LYS A 66 12.13 5.44 -0.33
N GLU A 67 11.11 4.59 -0.34
CA GLU A 67 11.04 3.38 0.48
C GLU A 67 12.17 2.42 0.11
N ALA A 68 12.35 2.12 -1.18
CA ALA A 68 13.42 1.25 -1.66
C ALA A 68 14.81 1.76 -1.21
N LYS A 69 15.06 3.07 -1.31
CA LYS A 69 16.30 3.68 -0.83
C LYS A 69 16.47 3.51 0.68
N MET A 70 15.41 3.72 1.46
CA MET A 70 15.44 3.54 2.92
C MET A 70 15.70 2.09 3.29
N THR A 71 15.03 1.14 2.65
CA THR A 71 15.25 -0.30 2.86
C THR A 71 16.69 -0.71 2.52
N GLN A 72 17.27 -0.15 1.47
CA GLN A 72 18.68 -0.42 1.12
C GLN A 72 19.63 0.06 2.23
N ILE A 73 19.41 1.25 2.77
CA ILE A 73 20.23 1.81 3.87
C ILE A 73 20.10 0.92 5.11
N LEU A 74 18.88 0.59 5.52
CA LEU A 74 18.63 -0.28 6.68
C LEU A 74 19.30 -1.65 6.53
N LYS A 75 19.20 -2.27 5.35
CA LYS A 75 19.86 -3.55 5.06
C LYS A 75 21.38 -3.44 5.12
N GLN A 76 21.96 -2.32 4.68
CA GLN A 76 23.39 -2.08 4.77
C GLN A 76 23.84 -1.92 6.24
N GLU A 77 23.06 -1.23 7.06
CA GLU A 77 23.33 -1.08 8.49
C GLU A 77 23.22 -2.41 9.24
N GLU A 78 22.16 -3.18 8.98
CA GLU A 78 21.95 -4.53 9.54
C GLU A 78 23.16 -5.44 9.27
N ASN A 79 23.62 -5.50 8.01
CA ASN A 79 24.79 -6.29 7.64
C ASN A 79 26.06 -5.85 8.38
N GLN A 80 26.26 -4.55 8.59
CA GLN A 80 27.40 -4.03 9.34
C GLN A 80 27.35 -4.40 10.82
N ILE A 81 26.16 -4.37 11.42
CA ILE A 81 25.95 -4.79 12.81
C ILE A 81 26.23 -6.28 12.94
N GLN A 82 25.63 -7.10 12.07
CA GLN A 82 25.83 -8.54 12.06
C GLN A 82 27.31 -8.92 11.96
N GLN A 83 28.05 -8.31 11.03
CA GLN A 83 29.49 -8.55 10.88
C GLN A 83 30.29 -8.14 12.12
N LYS A 84 29.93 -7.03 12.78
CA LYS A 84 30.60 -6.59 14.02
C LYS A 84 30.29 -7.54 15.18
N CYS A 85 29.04 -7.99 15.32
CA CYS A 85 28.63 -8.96 16.33
C CYS A 85 29.38 -10.29 16.18
N GLU A 86 29.50 -10.80 14.95
CA GLU A 86 30.27 -12.01 14.65
C GLU A 86 31.75 -11.89 15.02
N LYS A 87 32.37 -10.74 14.69
CA LYS A 87 33.76 -10.44 15.05
C LYS A 87 33.97 -10.41 16.57
N CYS A 88 33.12 -9.69 17.31
CA CYS A 88 33.17 -9.66 18.77
C CYS A 88 33.00 -11.05 19.38
N HIS A 89 32.11 -11.87 18.82
CA HIS A 89 31.89 -13.24 19.31
C HIS A 89 33.12 -14.13 19.07
N GLN A 90 33.78 -13.99 17.92
CA GLN A 90 35.04 -14.69 17.63
C GLN A 90 36.21 -14.23 18.51
N GLU A 91 36.30 -12.95 18.92
CA GLU A 91 37.35 -12.48 19.83
C GLU A 91 37.16 -12.93 21.29
N LEU A 92 35.93 -13.15 21.74
CA LEU A 92 35.62 -13.58 23.11
C LEU A 92 35.80 -15.10 23.32
N LEU A 93 35.65 -15.91 22.26
CA LEU A 93 35.77 -17.39 22.33
C LEU A 93 37.18 -17.90 22.72
N PRO A 94 38.30 -17.33 22.21
CA PRO A 94 39.66 -17.69 22.60
C PRO A 94 39.98 -17.35 24.07
N LYS A 95 39.33 -16.33 24.64
CA LYS A 95 39.61 -15.86 26.01
C LYS A 95 38.95 -16.73 27.08
N ALA A 96 37.78 -17.29 26.79
CA ALA A 96 37.04 -18.16 27.70
C ALA A 96 37.62 -19.60 27.80
N LEU A 97 38.27 -20.11 26.75
CA LEU A 97 38.91 -21.44 26.77
C LEU A 97 40.25 -21.48 27.52
N SER A 98 40.87 -20.33 27.81
CA SER A 98 42.16 -20.26 28.51
C SER A 98 42.04 -20.21 30.05
N SER A 99 40.83 -20.10 30.61
CA SER A 99 40.62 -19.96 32.06
C SER A 99 39.76 -21.08 32.62
N ASN A 100 40.13 -22.33 32.38
CA ASN A 100 39.56 -23.48 33.10
C ASN A 100 40.70 -24.43 33.53
N LYS A 101 41.30 -24.15 34.70
CA LYS A 101 42.05 -25.12 35.50
C LYS A 101 41.41 -25.24 36.89
N THR A 102 40.53 -26.24 37.03
CA THR A 102 40.35 -27.22 38.16
C THR A 102 40.07 -26.75 39.61
N PRO A 103 39.48 -27.58 40.53
CA PRO A 103 39.30 -29.04 40.48
C PRO A 103 37.89 -29.59 40.83
N ALA A 104 37.76 -30.91 40.66
CA ALA A 104 36.64 -31.76 41.01
C ALA A 104 36.39 -31.85 42.53
N LEU A 105 35.12 -31.98 42.90
CA LEU A 105 34.67 -32.69 44.10
C LEU A 105 33.31 -33.36 43.81
N GLN A 106 33.22 -34.58 44.32
CA GLN A 106 32.27 -35.65 44.03
C GLN A 106 31.18 -35.70 45.13
N GLU A 107 30.15 -36.54 44.92
CA GLU A 107 29.08 -36.96 45.88
C GLU A 107 27.97 -35.92 46.14
N ASP A 108 26.68 -36.24 46.28
CA ASP A 108 26.00 -37.46 46.70
C ASP A 108 24.49 -37.47 46.31
N ALA A 109 23.89 -38.66 46.33
CA ALA A 109 22.50 -39.08 46.59
C ALA A 109 21.26 -38.33 46.03
N ALA A 110 20.39 -39.14 45.39
CA ALA A 110 19.02 -38.89 44.91
C ALA A 110 17.97 -38.73 46.05
N PRO A 111 16.64 -38.76 45.82
CA PRO A 111 15.73 -38.21 44.79
C PRO A 111 14.63 -37.32 45.48
N LEU A 112 13.45 -37.14 44.85
CA LEU A 112 12.12 -36.84 45.47
C LEU A 112 11.51 -35.45 45.12
N GLU A 113 10.65 -35.39 44.08
CA GLU A 113 9.17 -35.16 44.16
C GLU A 113 8.79 -33.67 44.01
N LYS A 114 7.73 -33.22 43.32
CA LYS A 114 6.51 -33.84 42.78
C LYS A 114 5.83 -32.87 41.80
N GLU A 115 5.15 -33.47 40.80
CA GLU A 115 3.88 -33.03 40.17
C GLU A 115 3.77 -31.65 39.49
N THR A 116 3.23 -31.49 38.26
CA THR A 116 2.09 -32.16 37.63
C THR A 116 2.22 -32.18 36.10
N LYS A 117 1.60 -33.19 35.51
CA LYS A 117 1.71 -33.71 34.14
C LYS A 117 1.04 -32.82 33.07
N ARG A 118 1.66 -32.82 31.88
CA ARG A 118 1.15 -33.13 30.50
C ARG A 118 -0.36 -33.39 30.33
N PRO A 119 -0.86 -33.53 29.08
CA PRO A 119 -0.53 -32.92 27.78
C PRO A 119 -1.81 -32.34 27.12
N GLU A 120 -1.75 -31.77 25.91
CA GLU A 120 -2.57 -32.31 24.81
C GLU A 120 -2.20 -31.67 23.47
N SER A 121 -2.17 -32.55 22.47
CA SER A 121 -1.84 -32.28 21.09
C SER A 121 -3.13 -32.31 20.27
N GLN A 122 -3.38 -31.21 19.53
CA GLN A 122 -4.21 -31.10 18.30
C GLN A 122 -5.74 -31.34 18.46
N PRO A 123 -6.63 -31.14 17.46
CA PRO A 123 -6.54 -30.55 16.10
C PRO A 123 -7.69 -29.53 15.81
N GLY A 124 -7.87 -29.06 14.56
CA GLY A 124 -9.22 -28.81 14.04
C GLY A 124 -9.59 -27.41 13.51
N VAL A 125 -9.57 -27.31 12.18
CA VAL A 125 -10.43 -26.57 11.25
C VAL A 125 -11.71 -25.87 11.78
N SER A 126 -11.97 -24.70 11.18
CA SER A 126 -13.29 -24.17 10.77
C SER A 126 -14.03 -23.17 11.68
N SER A 127 -14.14 -21.93 11.19
CA SER A 127 -15.33 -21.06 11.12
C SER A 127 -14.82 -19.65 10.71
N VAL A 128 -15.40 -18.88 9.79
CA VAL A 128 -16.77 -18.39 9.66
C VAL A 128 -16.95 -17.81 8.23
N THR A 129 -17.93 -18.37 7.51
CA THR A 129 -18.83 -17.83 6.47
C THR A 129 -18.30 -16.91 5.34
N ALA A 130 -18.28 -17.48 4.13
CA ALA A 130 -18.48 -16.75 2.87
C ALA A 130 -19.99 -16.59 2.61
N GLU A 131 -20.45 -15.36 2.45
CA GLU A 131 -21.82 -15.01 2.07
C GLU A 131 -21.86 -14.76 0.56
N MET A 132 -22.58 -15.61 -0.20
CA MET A 132 -22.91 -15.38 -1.61
C MET A 132 -24.36 -14.89 -1.73
N PRO A 133 -24.67 -13.93 -2.62
CA PRO A 133 -26.05 -13.53 -2.89
C PRO A 133 -26.75 -14.56 -3.78
N GLN A 134 -27.89 -15.09 -3.32
CA GLN A 134 -28.79 -15.90 -4.13
C GLN A 134 -29.64 -15.02 -5.06
N GLN A 135 -29.58 -15.40 -6.33
CA GLN A 135 -30.39 -14.90 -7.44
C GLN A 135 -31.79 -15.55 -7.37
N VAL A 136 -32.85 -14.75 -7.40
CA VAL A 136 -34.24 -15.23 -7.60
C VAL A 136 -34.69 -14.77 -8.97
N PHE A 137 -34.86 -15.73 -9.89
CA PHE A 137 -35.67 -15.56 -11.10
C PHE A 137 -37.06 -16.12 -10.79
N ALA A 138 -38.11 -15.31 -10.95
CA ALA A 138 -39.48 -15.76 -11.03
C ALA A 138 -39.92 -15.76 -12.50
N SER A 139 -40.63 -16.83 -12.87
CA SER A 139 -41.17 -17.13 -14.21
C SER A 139 -42.30 -16.21 -14.65
#